data_AF-A0A1G2BBT3-F1
#
_entry.id   AF-A0A1G2BBT3-F1
#
_cell.length_a   1.000
_cell.length_b   1.000
_cell.length_c   1.000
_cell.angle_alpha   90.00
_cell.angle_beta   90.00
_cell.angle_gamma   90.00
#
_symmetry.space_group_name_H-M   'P 1'
#
loop_
_entity.id
_entity.type
_entity.pdbx_description
1 polymer ?
#
loop_
_entity_poly.entity_id
_entity_poly.type
_entity_poly.pdbx_seq_one_letter_code
_entity_poly.pdbx_strand_id
1 'polypeptide(L)'
;MLKNFLIFSFFLLFLPGIVFGKTTTSKNTSPAVQIDLFSHTVTFGAKTITYDSAKDLQAVRLERQHKYYLAVLRFQKNILRLDVYNQNGKKIDTEKIAKAPGGQDFSSRQLSVVTVNDHQLLKISSIKTNEKQQPIQYLVKKYRINPDKKRIIKYKSAFQKDIVYPNLSSLTDADAMLKLLNYYRQASGLLPLKRYADLDSGCQQHAQYMASNNILEHYEEEGRPGYSDEGNTAGGSSNVARLYKDASMVSALQKWLNGTYHRLLLMYGGLYGTGFAVSGPSSTNYYYSCLNILTKTDIYTAGQETNVTYADLANTNPVLTPGVNEVNVPTTLTAGEWPDPLAKFGGHYPAGYPITVIFGSLHYFSEVNLRLFKLNGEQVFAYFQKPGDQTDPNILYQNNAYSLIPAAPLATHNTYRVRLDAKRDSQPYTFDWYFTTQ
;
A
#
# COMPACT_ATOMS: atom_id res chain seq x y z
N MET A 1 62.89 33.55 4.31
CA MET A 1 61.90 34.40 3.61
C MET A 1 60.52 34.05 4.15
N LEU A 2 59.80 35.10 4.58
CA LEU A 2 58.45 35.25 5.16
C LEU A 2 57.54 34.00 5.27
N LYS A 3 57.03 33.58 6.44
CA LYS A 3 56.04 34.20 7.38
C LYS A 3 54.68 34.55 6.74
N ASN A 4 53.62 33.80 7.07
CA ASN A 4 52.59 34.29 8.02
C ASN A 4 51.47 33.28 8.31
N PHE A 5 51.17 33.19 9.61
CA PHE A 5 49.96 32.68 10.27
C PHE A 5 48.71 33.44 9.83
N LEU A 6 47.53 32.80 9.88
CA LEU A 6 46.35 33.38 10.55
C LEU A 6 45.27 32.31 10.83
N ILE A 7 45.08 32.06 12.11
CA ILE A 7 43.89 31.48 12.74
C ILE A 7 42.83 32.58 12.80
N PHE A 8 41.58 32.29 12.43
CA PHE A 8 40.40 32.96 12.98
C PHE A 8 39.21 31.99 13.00
N SER A 9 38.76 31.68 14.22
CA SER A 9 37.41 31.18 14.49
C SER A 9 36.42 32.33 14.36
N PHE A 10 35.25 32.12 13.76
CA PHE A 10 33.99 32.76 14.17
C PHE A 10 32.76 31.94 13.74
N PHE A 11 31.76 31.97 14.62
CA PHE A 11 30.49 31.25 14.68
C PHE A 11 29.39 31.88 13.78
N LEU A 12 28.24 31.18 13.63
CA LEU A 12 26.94 31.59 13.02
C LEU A 12 26.90 31.61 11.47
N LEU A 13 25.90 31.08 10.74
CA LEU A 13 24.45 30.91 10.96
C LEU A 13 23.87 29.78 10.08
N PHE A 14 22.80 29.15 10.60
CA PHE A 14 21.79 28.38 9.85
C PHE A 14 21.28 29.14 8.61
N LEU A 15 21.02 28.43 7.51
CA LEU A 15 19.72 28.41 6.79
C LEU A 15 19.70 27.34 5.67
N PRO A 16 18.55 26.67 5.42
CA PRO A 16 18.43 25.49 4.58
C PRO A 16 17.91 25.80 3.15
N GLY A 17 18.13 24.85 2.24
CA GLY A 17 17.16 24.54 1.19
C GLY A 17 17.49 24.99 -0.23
N ILE A 18 18.21 24.15 -0.97
CA ILE A 18 18.07 24.06 -2.43
C ILE A 18 17.97 22.57 -2.79
N VAL A 19 16.74 22.10 -3.02
CA VAL A 19 16.48 20.79 -3.64
C VAL A 19 16.12 21.06 -5.10
N PHE A 20 17.01 20.69 -6.00
CA PHE A 20 16.74 20.61 -7.44
C PHE A 20 15.86 19.38 -7.71
N GLY A 21 14.64 19.58 -8.19
CA GLY A 21 13.80 18.51 -8.74
C GLY A 21 14.22 18.18 -10.17
N LYS A 22 14.69 16.95 -10.40
CA LYS A 22 15.04 16.42 -11.72
C LYS A 22 13.81 16.04 -12.55
N THR A 23 14.00 16.20 -13.85
CA THR A 23 13.15 15.93 -15.02
C THR A 23 12.67 14.49 -15.18
N THR A 24 11.46 14.32 -15.72
CA THR A 24 11.01 13.06 -16.36
C THR A 24 10.50 13.37 -17.77
N THR A 25 11.15 12.78 -18.78
CA THR A 25 10.76 12.82 -20.19
C THR A 25 10.32 11.44 -20.71
N SER A 26 9.52 11.49 -21.80
CA SER A 26 9.33 10.49 -22.87
C SER A 26 8.05 9.62 -22.85
N LYS A 27 7.21 9.79 -23.89
CA LYS A 27 7.21 8.95 -25.12
C LYS A 27 6.29 9.58 -26.19
N ASN A 28 6.67 9.40 -27.46
CA ASN A 28 6.07 9.97 -28.67
C ASN A 28 4.59 9.65 -28.86
N THR A 29 3.77 10.71 -28.93
CA THR A 29 2.58 10.88 -29.79
C THR A 29 2.37 12.39 -29.88
N SER A 30 2.04 12.93 -31.05
CA SER A 30 1.93 14.38 -31.25
C SER A 30 0.62 14.94 -30.66
N PRO A 31 0.60 16.14 -30.05
CA PRO A 31 1.75 16.99 -29.73
C PRO A 31 2.39 16.58 -28.39
N ALA A 32 3.73 16.61 -28.34
CA ALA A 32 4.50 16.43 -27.11
C ALA A 32 4.37 17.66 -26.19
N VAL A 33 4.42 17.45 -24.87
CA VAL A 33 4.50 18.51 -23.87
C VAL A 33 5.96 18.65 -23.44
N GLN A 34 6.50 19.86 -23.47
CA GLN A 34 7.84 20.19 -23.00
C GLN A 34 7.73 21.25 -21.91
N ILE A 35 8.53 21.10 -20.85
CA ILE A 35 8.58 22.04 -19.73
C ILE A 35 10.02 22.53 -19.63
N ASP A 36 10.21 23.83 -19.67
CA ASP A 36 11.48 24.48 -19.38
C ASP A 36 11.34 25.26 -18.07
N LEU A 37 11.97 24.72 -17.03
CA LEU A 37 11.95 25.32 -15.69
C LEU A 37 12.86 26.55 -15.59
N PHE A 38 13.83 26.73 -16.49
CA PHE A 38 14.73 27.88 -16.51
C PHE A 38 14.04 29.09 -17.16
N SER A 39 13.38 28.90 -18.30
CA SER A 39 12.59 29.95 -18.95
C SER A 39 11.15 30.06 -18.44
N HIS A 40 10.75 29.22 -17.48
CA HIS A 40 9.39 29.13 -16.95
C HIS A 40 8.32 28.94 -18.03
N THR A 41 8.62 28.13 -19.05
CA THR A 41 7.72 27.90 -20.19
C THR A 41 7.21 26.47 -20.26
N VAL A 42 5.99 26.32 -20.76
CA VAL A 42 5.43 25.03 -21.17
C VAL A 42 5.07 25.11 -22.65
N THR A 43 5.63 24.20 -23.45
CA THR A 43 5.36 24.09 -24.87
C THR A 43 4.45 22.89 -25.14
N PHE A 44 3.41 23.11 -25.93
CA PHE A 44 2.41 22.12 -26.31
C PHE A 44 2.00 22.34 -27.77
N GLY A 45 2.46 21.44 -28.65
CA GLY A 45 2.38 21.65 -30.10
C GLY A 45 3.17 22.90 -30.51
N ALA A 46 2.58 23.77 -31.33
CA ALA A 46 3.19 25.04 -31.76
C ALA A 46 2.98 26.21 -30.77
N LYS A 47 2.51 25.92 -29.56
CA LYS A 47 2.17 26.95 -28.55
C LYS A 47 3.14 26.89 -27.39
N THR A 48 3.63 28.06 -26.98
CA THR A 48 4.44 28.25 -25.79
C THR A 48 3.70 29.14 -24.82
N ILE A 49 3.60 28.71 -23.55
CA ILE A 49 2.94 29.45 -22.47
C ILE A 49 4.00 29.77 -21.41
N THR A 50 4.08 31.03 -21.01
CA THR A 50 5.04 31.52 -20.00
C THR A 50 4.36 31.66 -18.63
N TYR A 51 5.10 31.37 -17.55
CA TYR A 51 4.64 31.44 -16.18
C TYR A 51 5.56 32.26 -15.28
N ASP A 52 4.97 32.90 -14.27
CA ASP A 52 5.72 33.77 -13.33
C ASP A 52 6.65 32.98 -12.39
N SER A 53 6.47 31.66 -12.25
CA SER A 53 7.22 30.82 -11.32
C SER A 53 7.29 29.36 -11.78
N ALA A 54 8.46 28.73 -11.64
CA ALA A 54 8.66 27.29 -11.82
C ALA A 54 8.35 26.44 -10.58
N LYS A 55 8.03 27.03 -9.43
CA LYS A 55 7.75 26.25 -8.21
C LYS A 55 6.55 25.34 -8.49
N ASP A 56 6.73 24.02 -8.32
CA ASP A 56 5.73 22.99 -8.65
C ASP A 56 5.12 23.09 -10.06
N LEU A 57 5.84 23.68 -11.02
CA LEU A 57 5.39 23.75 -12.42
C LEU A 57 5.42 22.36 -13.05
N GLN A 58 4.24 21.82 -13.33
CA GLN A 58 4.06 20.50 -13.93
C GLN A 58 3.01 20.58 -15.01
N ALA A 59 3.19 19.83 -16.09
CA ALA A 59 2.25 19.83 -17.21
C ALA A 59 2.06 18.42 -17.76
N VAL A 60 0.82 18.09 -18.08
CA VAL A 60 0.45 16.81 -18.70
C VAL A 60 -0.53 17.03 -19.85
N ARG A 61 -0.42 16.19 -20.88
CA ARG A 61 -1.37 16.17 -21.99
C ARG A 61 -2.52 15.24 -21.66
N LEU A 62 -3.73 15.64 -22.04
CA LEU A 62 -4.87 14.75 -22.12
C LEU A 62 -5.42 14.65 -23.52
N GLU A 63 -6.08 13.53 -23.79
CA GLU A 63 -6.79 13.21 -24.99
C GLU A 63 -8.24 12.84 -24.65
N ARG A 64 -9.19 13.45 -25.36
CA ARG A 64 -10.61 13.14 -25.22
C ARG A 64 -11.32 13.42 -26.53
N GLN A 65 -12.10 12.45 -27.02
CA GLN A 65 -12.85 12.58 -28.27
C GLN A 65 -11.95 13.07 -29.43
N HIS A 66 -10.74 12.49 -29.54
CA HIS A 66 -9.72 12.86 -30.53
C HIS A 66 -9.24 14.32 -30.49
N LYS A 67 -9.49 15.04 -29.39
CA LYS A 67 -8.95 16.38 -29.12
C LYS A 67 -7.94 16.34 -27.99
N TYR A 68 -6.95 17.22 -28.09
CA TYR A 68 -5.90 17.32 -27.07
C TYR A 68 -6.11 18.53 -26.15
N TYR A 69 -5.74 18.33 -24.90
CA TYR A 69 -5.78 19.34 -23.84
C TYR A 69 -4.45 19.34 -23.09
N LEU A 70 -4.07 20.51 -22.60
CA LEU A 70 -2.90 20.67 -21.73
C LEU A 70 -3.40 21.06 -20.34
N ALA A 71 -3.01 20.30 -19.32
CA ALA A 71 -3.23 20.67 -17.94
C ALA A 71 -1.91 21.06 -17.30
N VAL A 72 -1.89 22.19 -16.62
CA VAL A 72 -0.71 22.76 -15.99
C VAL A 72 -0.99 23.04 -14.52
N LEU A 73 -0.24 22.40 -13.63
CA LEU A 73 -0.20 22.70 -12.22
C LEU A 73 0.89 23.75 -11.99
N ARG A 74 0.56 24.86 -11.31
CA ARG A 74 1.50 25.96 -11.08
C ARG A 74 1.15 26.81 -9.87
N PHE A 75 2.11 27.57 -9.38
CA PHE A 75 1.85 28.67 -8.45
C PHE A 75 1.53 29.99 -9.16
N GLN A 76 0.56 30.73 -8.62
CA GLN A 76 0.29 32.11 -8.98
C GLN A 76 -0.06 32.89 -7.73
N LYS A 77 0.67 33.97 -7.42
CA LYS A 77 0.41 34.82 -6.23
C LYS A 77 0.20 33.97 -4.96
N ASN A 78 1.09 33.01 -4.72
CA ASN A 78 1.01 32.08 -3.58
C ASN A 78 -0.26 31.22 -3.56
N ILE A 79 -0.84 30.88 -4.70
CA ILE A 79 -1.96 29.95 -4.82
C ILE A 79 -1.57 28.87 -5.82
N LEU A 80 -1.71 27.62 -5.41
CA LEU A 80 -1.54 26.48 -6.32
C LEU A 80 -2.80 26.36 -7.17
N ARG A 81 -2.63 26.42 -8.50
CA ARG A 81 -3.69 26.36 -9.49
C ARG A 81 -3.45 25.26 -10.50
N LEU A 82 -4.54 24.62 -10.92
CA LEU A 82 -4.59 23.75 -12.07
C LEU A 82 -5.25 24.51 -13.21
N ASP A 83 -4.48 24.89 -14.22
CA ASP A 83 -4.98 25.55 -15.41
C ASP A 83 -5.12 24.52 -16.54
N VAL A 84 -6.23 24.59 -17.29
CA VAL A 84 -6.47 23.72 -18.44
C VAL A 84 -6.54 24.56 -19.70
N TYR A 85 -5.83 24.14 -20.74
CA TYR A 85 -5.76 24.77 -22.04
C TYR A 85 -6.24 23.79 -23.11
N ASN A 86 -6.91 24.31 -24.14
CA ASN A 86 -7.27 23.52 -25.31
C ASN A 86 -6.09 23.39 -26.29
N GLN A 87 -6.25 22.58 -27.34
CA GLN A 87 -5.26 22.39 -28.41
C GLN A 87 -4.76 23.67 -29.11
N ASN A 88 -5.50 24.78 -29.00
CA ASN A 88 -5.10 26.07 -29.58
C ASN A 88 -4.28 26.93 -28.61
N GLY A 89 -3.99 26.45 -27.40
CA GLY A 89 -3.30 27.20 -26.35
C GLY A 89 -4.19 28.20 -25.60
N LYS A 90 -5.51 28.18 -25.82
CA LYS A 90 -6.45 29.03 -25.07
C LYS A 90 -6.76 28.36 -23.72
N LYS A 91 -6.58 29.09 -22.63
CA LYS A 91 -7.00 28.64 -21.29
C LYS A 91 -8.52 28.53 -21.24
N ILE A 92 -9.03 27.37 -20.90
CA ILE A 92 -10.46 27.04 -20.83
C ILE A 92 -10.95 26.83 -19.39
N ASP A 93 -10.06 26.50 -18.46
CA ASP A 93 -10.41 26.35 -17.04
C ASP A 93 -9.24 26.72 -16.12
N THR A 94 -9.58 27.06 -14.87
CA THR A 94 -8.61 27.29 -13.79
C THR A 94 -9.26 26.91 -12.46
N GLU A 95 -8.64 25.97 -11.76
CA GLU A 95 -9.11 25.51 -10.46
C GLU A 95 -8.08 25.82 -9.38
N LYS A 96 -8.58 26.33 -8.25
CA LYS A 96 -7.75 26.61 -7.08
C LYS A 96 -7.56 25.33 -6.27
N ILE A 97 -6.33 24.82 -6.22
CA ILE A 97 -6.02 23.56 -5.55
C ILE A 97 -5.78 23.76 -4.05
N ALA A 98 -5.05 24.83 -3.71
CA ALA A 98 -4.77 25.23 -2.34
C ALA A 98 -4.39 26.72 -2.28
N LYS A 99 -4.69 27.41 -1.18
CA LYS A 99 -3.91 28.63 -0.82
C LYS A 99 -2.51 28.15 -0.41
N ALA A 100 -1.46 28.91 -0.67
CA ALA A 100 -0.27 28.77 0.17
C ALA A 100 -0.58 29.45 1.50
N PRO A 101 -0.61 28.72 2.63
CA PRO A 101 -0.39 29.35 3.91
C PRO A 101 1.11 29.57 4.07
N GLY A 102 1.51 30.54 4.89
CA GLY A 102 2.90 30.72 5.33
C GLY A 102 3.40 29.58 6.22
N GLY A 103 3.36 28.33 5.74
CA GLY A 103 3.79 27.14 6.47
C GLY A 103 3.52 25.86 5.69
N GLN A 104 4.59 25.19 5.28
CA GLN A 104 4.80 23.73 5.15
C GLN A 104 3.60 22.75 5.07
N ASP A 105 2.53 23.01 4.31
CA ASP A 105 1.41 22.06 4.32
C ASP A 105 1.60 20.83 3.43
N PHE A 106 2.37 20.89 2.33
CA PHE A 106 2.76 19.69 1.56
C PHE A 106 4.13 19.94 0.90
N SER A 107 5.10 19.03 1.13
CA SER A 107 6.50 19.11 0.72
C SER A 107 6.77 18.54 -0.68
N SER A 108 5.90 17.67 -1.20
CA SER A 108 5.97 17.19 -2.59
C SER A 108 4.59 17.08 -3.22
N ARG A 109 4.52 17.27 -4.55
CA ARG A 109 3.28 17.22 -5.33
C ARG A 109 3.54 16.61 -6.71
N GLN A 110 2.58 15.85 -7.23
CA GLN A 110 2.68 15.22 -8.56
C GLN A 110 1.37 15.33 -9.33
N LEU A 111 1.43 15.91 -10.53
CA LEU A 111 0.37 15.92 -11.54
C LEU A 111 0.55 14.71 -12.46
N SER A 112 -0.52 13.97 -12.70
CA SER A 112 -0.54 12.79 -13.56
C SER A 112 -1.87 12.66 -14.29
N VAL A 113 -1.89 11.89 -15.38
CA VAL A 113 -3.12 11.49 -16.08
C VAL A 113 -3.42 10.04 -15.74
N VAL A 114 -4.68 9.75 -15.45
CA VAL A 114 -5.17 8.39 -15.22
C VAL A 114 -6.36 8.12 -16.12
N THR A 115 -6.42 6.92 -16.70
CA THR A 115 -7.56 6.49 -17.54
C THR A 115 -8.49 5.62 -16.71
N VAL A 116 -9.80 5.93 -16.71
CA VAL A 116 -10.85 5.18 -16.02
C VAL A 116 -12.03 5.04 -16.97
N ASN A 117 -12.42 3.80 -17.32
CA ASN A 117 -13.54 3.51 -18.24
C ASN A 117 -13.47 4.36 -19.53
N ASP A 118 -12.35 4.31 -20.24
CA ASP A 118 -12.07 5.09 -21.47
C ASP A 118 -12.13 6.62 -21.32
N HIS A 119 -12.06 7.12 -20.08
CA HIS A 119 -11.98 8.54 -19.79
C HIS A 119 -10.65 8.90 -19.12
N GLN A 120 -9.95 9.91 -19.66
CA GLN A 120 -8.78 10.48 -19.01
C GLN A 120 -9.19 11.50 -17.94
N LEU A 121 -8.60 11.37 -16.76
CA LEU A 121 -8.74 12.25 -15.60
C LEU A 121 -7.39 12.82 -15.19
N LEU A 122 -7.41 14.01 -14.60
CA LEU A 122 -6.23 14.59 -13.97
C LEU A 122 -6.15 14.17 -12.51
N LYS A 123 -4.99 13.73 -12.05
CA LYS A 123 -4.73 13.36 -10.67
C LYS A 123 -3.59 14.22 -10.12
N ILE A 124 -3.84 14.89 -8.99
CA ILE A 124 -2.83 15.58 -8.20
C ILE A 124 -2.64 14.81 -6.90
N SER A 125 -1.43 14.32 -6.66
CA SER A 125 -1.01 13.73 -5.39
C SER A 125 -0.17 14.76 -4.62
N SER A 126 -0.36 14.89 -3.32
CA SER A 126 0.43 15.79 -2.45
C SER A 126 0.83 15.06 -1.17
N ILE A 127 2.07 15.23 -0.75
CA ILE A 127 2.63 14.63 0.47
C ILE A 127 3.05 15.74 1.43
N LYS A 128 2.56 15.69 2.67
CA LYS A 128 3.06 16.49 3.79
C LYS A 128 4.03 15.64 4.55
N THR A 129 5.20 16.20 4.84
CA THR A 129 6.19 15.55 5.69
C THR A 129 6.35 16.31 7.00
N ASN A 130 6.72 15.61 8.08
CA ASN A 130 7.20 16.25 9.30
C ASN A 130 8.58 16.89 9.08
N GLU A 131 9.14 17.49 10.14
CA GLU A 131 10.46 18.12 10.13
C GLU A 131 11.60 17.14 9.79
N LYS A 132 11.38 15.83 9.96
CA LYS A 132 12.31 14.75 9.59
C LYS A 132 12.11 14.21 8.16
N GLN A 133 11.35 14.93 7.32
CA GLN A 133 10.96 14.52 5.96
C GLN A 133 10.16 13.22 5.89
N GLN A 134 9.63 12.73 7.01
CA GLN A 134 8.77 11.55 7.02
C GLN A 134 7.34 11.96 6.66
N PRO A 135 6.65 11.21 5.81
CA PRO A 135 5.30 11.55 5.42
C PRO A 135 4.34 11.43 6.60
N ILE A 136 3.51 12.46 6.79
CA ILE A 136 2.49 12.54 7.84
C ILE A 136 1.09 12.79 7.30
N GLN A 137 0.96 13.20 6.03
CA GLN A 137 -0.33 13.38 5.38
C GLN A 137 -0.23 13.21 3.87
N TYR A 138 -1.20 12.51 3.29
CA TYR A 138 -1.33 12.35 1.85
C TYR A 138 -2.66 12.92 1.38
N LEU A 139 -2.63 13.62 0.25
CA LEU A 139 -3.82 14.22 -0.36
C LEU A 139 -3.81 13.93 -1.85
N VAL A 140 -4.80 13.15 -2.32
CA VAL A 140 -5.02 12.88 -3.73
C VAL A 140 -6.30 13.56 -4.19
N LYS A 141 -6.22 14.40 -5.22
CA LYS A 141 -7.37 15.04 -5.85
C LYS A 141 -7.45 14.62 -7.32
N LYS A 142 -8.60 14.12 -7.74
CA LYS A 142 -8.90 13.82 -9.15
C LYS A 142 -9.82 14.89 -9.72
N TYR A 143 -9.55 15.31 -10.95
CA TYR A 143 -10.30 16.31 -11.68
C TYR A 143 -10.75 15.71 -13.00
N ARG A 144 -12.05 15.78 -13.26
CA ARG A 144 -12.61 15.52 -14.59
C ARG A 144 -12.53 16.81 -15.39
N ILE A 145 -11.97 16.73 -16.59
CA ILE A 145 -11.97 17.88 -17.51
C ILE A 145 -13.33 17.92 -18.18
N ASN A 146 -14.14 18.93 -17.86
CA ASN A 146 -15.44 19.12 -18.47
C ASN A 146 -15.41 20.32 -19.43
N PRO A 147 -15.87 20.21 -20.69
CA PRO A 147 -16.27 21.41 -21.41
C PRO A 147 -17.52 22.08 -20.81
N ASP A 148 -18.34 21.39 -20.00
CA ASP A 148 -19.72 21.85 -19.70
C ASP A 148 -20.18 21.79 -18.22
N LYS A 149 -19.38 22.27 -17.25
CA LYS A 149 -19.74 22.64 -15.83
C LYS A 149 -19.28 21.72 -14.65
N LYS A 150 -19.08 22.40 -13.51
CA LYS A 150 -18.50 21.97 -12.21
C LYS A 150 -19.29 20.89 -11.45
N ARG A 151 -18.59 20.03 -10.70
CA ARG A 151 -19.01 19.56 -9.37
C ARG A 151 -17.81 19.15 -8.50
N ILE A 152 -17.72 19.79 -7.34
CA ILE A 152 -16.72 19.54 -6.28
C ILE A 152 -17.24 18.39 -5.41
N ILE A 153 -16.43 17.35 -5.18
CA ILE A 153 -16.68 16.38 -4.11
C ILE A 153 -15.89 16.85 -2.88
N LYS A 154 -16.57 17.37 -1.86
CA LYS A 154 -15.98 17.64 -0.54
C LYS A 154 -15.58 16.31 0.11
N TYR A 155 -14.47 16.31 0.86
CA TYR A 155 -14.11 15.19 1.74
C TYR A 155 -13.89 15.66 3.17
N LYS A 156 -14.39 14.84 4.10
CA LYS A 156 -14.20 14.93 5.55
C LYS A 156 -13.06 13.96 5.89
N SER A 157 -11.96 14.44 6.43
CA SER A 157 -10.86 13.59 6.91
C SER A 157 -11.13 13.15 8.34
N ALA A 158 -11.21 11.84 8.59
CA ALA A 158 -11.04 11.29 9.93
C ALA A 158 -9.59 10.80 10.07
N PHE A 159 -8.90 11.31 11.07
CA PHE A 159 -7.63 10.77 11.56
C PHE A 159 -7.97 9.75 12.65
N GLN A 160 -7.44 8.53 12.57
CA GLN A 160 -7.37 7.70 13.76
C GLN A 160 -5.93 7.77 14.26
N LYS A 161 -5.71 8.69 15.20
CA LYS A 161 -4.40 8.98 15.80
C LYS A 161 -3.86 7.80 16.61
N ASP A 162 -4.74 6.89 17.01
CA ASP A 162 -4.44 5.70 17.80
C ASP A 162 -5.13 4.51 17.12
N ILE A 163 -4.37 3.68 16.40
CA ILE A 163 -4.87 2.38 15.91
C ILE A 163 -4.98 1.46 17.13
N VAL A 164 -6.11 1.55 17.83
CA VAL A 164 -6.38 0.75 19.03
C VAL A 164 -6.84 -0.64 18.60
N TYR A 165 -6.25 -1.67 19.21
CA TYR A 165 -6.69 -3.04 18.99
C TYR A 165 -8.20 -3.15 19.28
N PRO A 166 -9.01 -3.67 18.35
CA PRO A 166 -10.45 -3.61 18.47
C PRO A 166 -10.93 -4.53 19.60
N ASN A 167 -11.86 -4.04 20.43
CA ASN A 167 -12.68 -4.94 21.24
C ASN A 167 -13.64 -5.69 20.31
N LEU A 168 -13.54 -7.02 20.32
CA LEU A 168 -14.31 -7.92 19.45
C LEU A 168 -15.49 -8.58 20.16
N SER A 169 -15.57 -8.53 21.49
CA SER A 169 -16.48 -9.38 22.28
C SER A 169 -17.97 -9.08 22.09
N SER A 170 -18.33 -7.88 21.61
CA SER A 170 -19.71 -7.47 21.37
C SER A 170 -20.13 -7.52 19.90
N LEU A 171 -19.26 -8.00 19.01
CA LEU A 171 -19.50 -8.02 17.57
C LEU A 171 -19.98 -9.40 17.11
N THR A 172 -20.75 -9.43 16.02
CA THR A 172 -20.97 -10.68 15.29
C THR A 172 -19.62 -11.20 14.78
N ASP A 173 -19.48 -12.50 14.58
CA ASP A 173 -18.22 -13.10 14.08
C ASP A 173 -17.77 -12.44 12.75
N ALA A 174 -18.73 -12.13 11.88
CA ALA A 174 -18.44 -11.47 10.61
C ALA A 174 -17.94 -10.03 10.79
N ASP A 175 -18.59 -9.24 11.65
CA ASP A 175 -18.15 -7.87 11.95
C ASP A 175 -16.81 -7.86 12.69
N ALA A 176 -16.61 -8.81 13.60
CA ALA A 176 -15.37 -9.00 14.34
C ALA A 176 -14.22 -9.32 13.38
N MET A 177 -14.43 -10.24 12.43
CA MET A 177 -13.42 -10.58 11.43
C MET A 177 -13.06 -9.37 10.57
N LEU A 178 -14.06 -8.70 9.97
CA LEU A 178 -13.79 -7.55 9.11
C LEU A 178 -13.08 -6.42 9.87
N LYS A 179 -13.49 -6.15 11.12
CA LYS A 179 -12.87 -5.14 11.96
C LYS A 179 -11.43 -5.50 12.33
N LEU A 180 -11.15 -6.76 12.64
CA LEU A 180 -9.82 -7.25 12.95
C LEU A 180 -8.90 -7.20 11.72
N LEU A 181 -9.36 -7.65 10.55
CA LEU A 181 -8.59 -7.57 9.30
C LEU A 181 -8.25 -6.11 8.96
N ASN A 182 -9.23 -5.21 9.12
CA ASN A 182 -9.02 -3.80 8.88
C ASN A 182 -8.05 -3.16 9.88
N TYR A 183 -8.03 -3.59 11.14
CA TYR A 183 -7.01 -3.18 12.11
C TYR A 183 -5.59 -3.48 11.60
N TYR A 184 -5.30 -4.73 11.22
CA TYR A 184 -3.97 -5.12 10.74
C TYR A 184 -3.57 -4.42 9.45
N ARG A 185 -4.53 -4.27 8.52
CA ARG A 185 -4.31 -3.52 7.28
C ARG A 185 -3.95 -2.06 7.58
N GLN A 186 -4.69 -1.40 8.47
CA GLN A 186 -4.42 -0.02 8.86
C GLN A 186 -3.09 0.12 9.61
N ALA A 187 -2.74 -0.83 10.49
CA ALA A 187 -1.44 -0.87 11.16
C ALA A 187 -0.27 -0.95 10.16
N SER A 188 -0.50 -1.65 9.04
CA SER A 188 0.45 -1.76 7.92
C SER A 188 0.37 -0.58 6.93
N GLY A 189 -0.42 0.46 7.22
CA GLY A 189 -0.58 1.64 6.36
C GLY A 189 -1.49 1.45 5.14
N LEU A 190 -2.34 0.41 5.16
CA LEU A 190 -3.26 0.05 4.07
C LEU A 190 -4.69 0.54 4.32
N LEU A 191 -5.46 0.56 3.22
CA LEU A 191 -6.89 0.82 3.28
C LEU A 191 -7.65 -0.30 3.99
N PRO A 192 -8.70 0.04 4.78
CA PRO A 192 -9.68 -0.96 5.18
C PRO A 192 -10.40 -1.52 3.97
N LEU A 193 -10.82 -2.78 4.05
CA LEU A 193 -11.65 -3.46 3.07
C LEU A 193 -13.12 -3.19 3.32
N LYS A 194 -13.89 -3.20 2.24
CA LYS A 194 -15.35 -3.29 2.24
C LYS A 194 -15.78 -4.74 2.08
N ARG A 195 -16.84 -5.14 2.80
CA ARG A 195 -17.47 -6.45 2.61
C ARG A 195 -18.50 -6.39 1.48
N TYR A 196 -18.53 -7.43 0.65
CA TYR A 196 -19.39 -7.56 -0.52
C TYR A 196 -20.25 -8.84 -0.40
N ALA A 197 -21.57 -8.67 -0.41
CA ALA A 197 -22.51 -9.78 -0.18
C ALA A 197 -22.49 -10.84 -1.29
N ASP A 198 -22.22 -10.44 -2.53
CA ASP A 198 -21.98 -11.35 -3.66
C ASP A 198 -20.78 -12.27 -3.40
N LEU A 199 -19.71 -11.74 -2.79
CA LEU A 199 -18.53 -12.55 -2.46
C LEU A 199 -18.76 -13.44 -1.22
N ASP A 200 -19.61 -13.01 -0.28
CA ASP A 200 -20.02 -13.88 0.83
C ASP A 200 -20.79 -15.10 0.31
N SER A 201 -21.71 -14.90 -0.65
CA SER A 201 -22.49 -15.98 -1.27
C SER A 201 -21.59 -17.04 -1.91
N GLY A 202 -20.65 -16.63 -2.76
CA GLY A 202 -19.70 -17.56 -3.37
C GLY A 202 -18.84 -18.28 -2.35
N CYS A 203 -18.32 -17.57 -1.34
CA CYS A 203 -17.56 -18.21 -0.26
C CYS A 203 -18.40 -19.18 0.58
N GLN A 204 -19.69 -18.90 0.78
CA GLN A 204 -20.58 -19.79 1.52
C GLN A 204 -20.81 -21.10 0.77
N GLN A 205 -21.00 -21.03 -0.55
CA GLN A 205 -21.12 -22.21 -1.41
C GLN A 205 -19.82 -23.03 -1.38
N HIS A 206 -18.68 -22.37 -1.54
CA HIS A 206 -17.39 -23.06 -1.51
C HIS A 206 -17.05 -23.70 -0.16
N ALA A 207 -17.35 -23.01 0.94
CA ALA A 207 -17.17 -23.57 2.29
C ALA A 207 -18.07 -24.80 2.51
N GLN A 208 -19.31 -24.78 2.00
CA GLN A 208 -20.23 -25.92 2.06
C GLN A 208 -19.78 -27.08 1.18
N TYR A 209 -19.22 -26.79 0.00
CA TYR A 209 -18.60 -27.79 -0.87
C TYR A 209 -17.47 -28.52 -0.14
N MET A 210 -16.51 -27.78 0.43
CA MET A 210 -15.40 -28.36 1.19
C MET A 210 -15.91 -29.21 2.37
N ALA A 211 -16.93 -28.73 3.08
CA ALA A 211 -17.53 -29.46 4.20
C ALA A 211 -18.26 -30.73 3.78
N SER A 212 -18.96 -30.71 2.65
CA SER A 212 -19.72 -31.86 2.12
C SER A 212 -18.80 -32.97 1.63
N ASN A 213 -17.59 -32.61 1.20
CA ASN A 213 -16.61 -33.55 0.68
C ASN A 213 -15.48 -33.88 1.67
N ASN A 214 -15.40 -33.20 2.81
CA ASN A 214 -14.32 -33.30 3.80
C ASN A 214 -12.92 -33.05 3.21
N ILE A 215 -12.80 -32.05 2.33
CA ILE A 215 -11.57 -31.70 1.63
C ILE A 215 -11.24 -30.22 1.81
N LEU A 216 -9.95 -29.89 1.82
CA LEU A 216 -9.45 -28.51 1.82
C LEU A 216 -8.78 -28.26 0.47
N GLU A 217 -9.42 -27.49 -0.39
CA GLU A 217 -8.92 -27.18 -1.74
C GLU A 217 -9.45 -25.84 -2.23
N HIS A 218 -8.85 -25.31 -3.30
CA HIS A 218 -9.27 -24.04 -3.92
C HIS A 218 -10.28 -24.24 -5.05
N TYR A 219 -10.26 -25.38 -5.73
CA TYR A 219 -11.07 -25.61 -6.93
C TYR A 219 -12.02 -26.76 -6.68
N GLU A 220 -13.27 -26.60 -7.12
CA GLU A 220 -14.28 -27.63 -7.01
C GLU A 220 -14.27 -28.55 -8.23
N GLU A 221 -14.47 -29.84 -7.99
CA GLU A 221 -14.68 -30.85 -9.02
C GLU A 221 -16.17 -30.98 -9.37
N GLU A 222 -16.49 -30.82 -10.66
CA GLU A 222 -17.84 -30.99 -11.20
C GLU A 222 -18.39 -32.39 -10.89
N GLY A 223 -19.65 -32.48 -10.49
CA GLY A 223 -20.31 -33.74 -10.11
C GLY A 223 -20.13 -34.15 -8.65
N ARG A 224 -19.27 -33.49 -7.87
CA ARG A 224 -19.21 -33.69 -6.41
C ARG A 224 -20.34 -32.96 -5.68
N PRO A 225 -20.81 -33.47 -4.52
CA PRO A 225 -21.82 -32.80 -3.70
C PRO A 225 -21.47 -31.35 -3.40
N GLY A 226 -22.43 -30.45 -3.63
CA GLY A 226 -22.30 -29.02 -3.36
C GLY A 226 -21.54 -28.22 -4.43
N TYR A 227 -21.15 -28.84 -5.56
CA TYR A 227 -20.49 -28.12 -6.66
C TYR A 227 -21.34 -26.95 -7.14
N SER A 228 -20.72 -25.78 -7.33
CA SER A 228 -21.29 -24.68 -8.09
C SER A 228 -20.23 -23.82 -8.77
N ASP A 229 -20.57 -23.21 -9.92
CA ASP A 229 -19.64 -22.33 -10.64
C ASP A 229 -19.23 -21.12 -9.77
N GLU A 230 -20.15 -20.61 -8.95
CA GLU A 230 -19.91 -19.49 -8.03
C GLU A 230 -18.97 -19.90 -6.88
N GLY A 231 -19.18 -21.09 -6.30
CA GLY A 231 -18.32 -21.67 -5.27
C GLY A 231 -16.90 -21.92 -5.80
N ASN A 232 -16.78 -22.56 -6.96
CA ASN A 232 -15.51 -22.82 -7.62
C ASN A 232 -14.74 -21.52 -7.92
N THR A 233 -15.42 -20.50 -8.43
CA THR A 233 -14.84 -19.18 -8.68
C THR A 233 -14.37 -18.52 -7.38
N ALA A 234 -15.17 -18.62 -6.31
CA ALA A 234 -14.83 -18.07 -5.01
C ALA A 234 -13.62 -18.78 -4.41
N GLY A 235 -13.57 -20.11 -4.41
CA GLY A 235 -12.45 -20.89 -3.89
C GLY A 235 -11.12 -20.57 -4.54
N GLY A 236 -11.10 -20.48 -5.88
CA GLY A 236 -9.92 -20.12 -6.66
C GLY A 236 -9.43 -18.69 -6.39
N SER A 237 -10.27 -17.84 -5.80
CA SER A 237 -10.00 -16.44 -5.48
C SER A 237 -9.78 -16.18 -3.98
N SER A 238 -9.64 -17.23 -3.18
CA SER A 238 -9.73 -17.14 -1.72
C SER A 238 -8.55 -17.78 -1.00
N ASN A 239 -8.28 -17.28 0.21
CA ASN A 239 -7.64 -18.10 1.22
C ASN A 239 -8.68 -19.10 1.76
N VAL A 240 -8.27 -20.36 1.93
CA VAL A 240 -9.10 -21.41 2.52
C VAL A 240 -8.43 -21.99 3.76
N ALA A 241 -9.22 -22.41 4.75
CA ALA A 241 -8.68 -23.05 5.94
C ALA A 241 -9.66 -24.06 6.53
N ARG A 242 -9.08 -25.14 7.05
CA ARG A 242 -9.76 -26.13 7.87
C ARG A 242 -9.59 -25.79 9.36
N LEU A 243 -10.71 -25.78 10.07
CA LEU A 243 -10.82 -25.44 11.48
C LEU A 243 -11.45 -26.60 12.25
N TYR A 244 -11.18 -26.66 13.55
CA TYR A 244 -11.71 -27.68 14.45
C TYR A 244 -12.12 -27.03 15.76
N LYS A 245 -13.33 -27.35 16.27
CA LYS A 245 -13.98 -26.77 17.46
C LYS A 245 -14.09 -25.24 17.43
N ASP A 246 -15.23 -24.70 17.88
CA ASP A 246 -15.49 -23.25 18.00
C ASP A 246 -15.07 -22.43 16.76
N ALA A 247 -15.27 -23.02 15.58
CA ALA A 247 -14.79 -22.48 14.33
C ALA A 247 -15.51 -21.17 14.00
N SER A 248 -14.71 -20.13 13.81
CA SER A 248 -15.17 -18.77 13.55
C SER A 248 -14.33 -18.13 12.45
N MET A 249 -14.87 -17.14 11.77
CA MET A 249 -14.13 -16.35 10.80
C MET A 249 -12.99 -15.57 11.44
N VAL A 250 -13.12 -15.15 12.70
CA VAL A 250 -12.00 -14.58 13.47
C VAL A 250 -10.87 -15.60 13.64
N SER A 251 -11.19 -16.85 14.01
CA SER A 251 -10.18 -17.91 14.16
C SER A 251 -9.51 -18.27 12.83
N ALA A 252 -10.26 -18.27 11.72
CA ALA A 252 -9.73 -18.45 10.36
C ALA A 252 -8.74 -17.34 10.00
N LEU A 253 -9.16 -16.09 10.22
CA LEU A 253 -8.35 -14.91 9.94
C LEU A 253 -7.03 -14.93 10.70
N GLN A 254 -7.06 -15.26 11.99
CA GLN A 254 -5.85 -15.35 12.81
C GLN A 254 -4.86 -16.40 12.27
N LYS A 255 -5.34 -17.54 11.75
CA LYS A 255 -4.46 -18.53 11.10
C LYS A 255 -3.75 -17.92 9.89
N TRP A 256 -4.48 -17.25 8.99
CA TRP A 256 -3.87 -16.64 7.80
C TRP A 256 -2.96 -15.46 8.12
N LEU A 257 -3.28 -14.66 9.15
CA LEU A 257 -2.43 -13.56 9.63
C LEU A 257 -1.18 -14.03 10.38
N ASN A 258 -1.19 -15.23 10.96
CA ASN A 258 -0.01 -15.81 11.56
C ASN A 258 0.90 -16.48 10.53
N GLY A 259 0.35 -16.89 9.39
CA GLY A 259 1.11 -17.38 8.24
C GLY A 259 1.98 -16.31 7.58
N THR A 260 3.04 -16.76 6.93
CA THR A 260 3.94 -15.95 6.11
C THR A 260 3.31 -15.62 4.76
N TYR A 261 2.90 -16.64 3.99
CA TYR A 261 2.39 -16.52 2.61
C TYR A 261 0.93 -16.08 2.55
N HIS A 262 0.04 -16.72 3.33
CA HIS A 262 -1.39 -16.39 3.29
C HIS A 262 -1.66 -14.94 3.70
N ARG A 263 -0.83 -14.38 4.60
CA ARG A 263 -0.87 -12.98 5.01
C ARG A 263 -0.51 -12.00 3.90
N LEU A 264 0.37 -12.36 2.97
CA LEU A 264 0.81 -11.44 1.91
C LEU A 264 -0.36 -10.94 1.08
N LEU A 265 -1.32 -11.83 0.79
CA LEU A 265 -2.51 -11.50 0.01
C LEU A 265 -3.50 -10.64 0.82
N LEU A 266 -3.61 -10.88 2.13
CA LEU A 266 -4.39 -10.02 3.04
C LEU A 266 -3.81 -8.61 3.14
N MET A 267 -2.49 -8.48 3.03
CA MET A 267 -1.76 -7.21 3.07
C MET A 267 -1.46 -6.64 1.69
N TYR A 268 -2.07 -7.20 0.64
CA TYR A 268 -1.92 -6.65 -0.70
C TYR A 268 -2.56 -5.26 -0.78
N GLY A 269 -1.78 -4.27 -1.21
CA GLY A 269 -2.20 -2.86 -1.24
C GLY A 269 -3.31 -2.58 -2.27
N GLY A 270 -3.47 -3.44 -3.28
CA GLY A 270 -4.55 -3.33 -4.27
C GLY A 270 -5.88 -3.93 -3.82
N LEU A 271 -5.90 -4.69 -2.73
CA LEU A 271 -7.13 -5.31 -2.22
C LEU A 271 -8.04 -4.24 -1.62
N TYR A 272 -9.30 -4.18 -2.07
CA TYR A 272 -10.28 -3.19 -1.62
C TYR A 272 -11.62 -3.76 -1.15
N GLY A 273 -11.89 -5.00 -1.53
CA GLY A 273 -13.11 -5.70 -1.18
C GLY A 273 -12.82 -7.13 -0.78
N THR A 274 -13.71 -7.69 0.02
CA THR A 274 -13.67 -9.11 0.39
C THR A 274 -15.08 -9.61 0.63
N GLY A 275 -15.24 -10.93 0.66
CA GLY A 275 -16.39 -11.65 1.18
C GLY A 275 -15.91 -12.98 1.72
N PHE A 276 -16.68 -13.56 2.62
CA PHE A 276 -16.21 -14.68 3.40
C PHE A 276 -17.34 -15.47 4.03
N ALA A 277 -17.04 -16.73 4.33
CA ALA A 277 -17.96 -17.62 5.02
C ALA A 277 -17.20 -18.73 5.75
N VAL A 278 -17.86 -19.27 6.77
CA VAL A 278 -17.50 -20.52 7.45
C VAL A 278 -18.65 -21.50 7.25
N SER A 279 -18.33 -22.76 6.98
CA SER A 279 -19.33 -23.83 6.82
C SER A 279 -19.96 -24.21 8.16
N GLY A 280 -21.06 -24.97 8.12
CA GLY A 280 -21.41 -25.82 9.26
C GLY A 280 -20.37 -26.93 9.48
N PRO A 281 -20.48 -27.72 10.57
CA PRO A 281 -19.60 -28.87 10.77
C PRO A 281 -19.81 -29.87 9.62
N SER A 282 -18.70 -30.35 9.07
CA SER A 282 -18.66 -31.50 8.16
C SER A 282 -18.95 -32.80 8.91
N SER A 283 -19.10 -33.90 8.16
CA SER A 283 -19.28 -35.25 8.73
C SER A 283 -18.13 -35.69 9.65
N THR A 284 -16.95 -35.07 9.53
CA THR A 284 -15.76 -35.34 10.35
C THR A 284 -15.56 -34.29 11.46
N ASN A 285 -16.58 -33.46 11.72
CA ASN A 285 -16.58 -32.39 12.73
C ASN A 285 -15.52 -31.30 12.49
N TYR A 286 -15.01 -31.19 11.27
CA TYR A 286 -14.23 -30.04 10.78
C TYR A 286 -15.14 -28.97 10.19
N TYR A 287 -14.68 -27.73 10.25
CA TYR A 287 -15.31 -26.59 9.61
C TYR A 287 -14.36 -26.06 8.55
N TYR A 288 -14.91 -25.52 7.47
CA TYR A 288 -14.14 -24.99 6.35
C TYR A 288 -14.48 -23.52 6.16
N SER A 289 -13.45 -22.74 5.88
CA SER A 289 -13.55 -21.29 5.75
C SER A 289 -13.03 -20.84 4.41
N CYS A 290 -13.68 -19.81 3.87
CA CYS A 290 -13.33 -19.14 2.62
C CYS A 290 -13.24 -17.64 2.88
N LEU A 291 -12.17 -17.01 2.41
CA LEU A 291 -12.00 -15.56 2.45
C LEU A 291 -11.48 -15.07 1.10
N ASN A 292 -12.35 -14.39 0.34
CA ASN A 292 -12.03 -13.87 -0.96
C ASN A 292 -11.05 -12.70 -0.87
N ILE A 293 -9.92 -12.83 -1.55
CA ILE A 293 -8.76 -11.94 -1.46
C ILE A 293 -8.20 -11.57 -2.83
N LEU A 294 -8.78 -12.08 -3.92
CA LEU A 294 -8.30 -11.86 -5.28
C LEU A 294 -9.34 -11.22 -6.21
N THR A 295 -10.65 -11.27 -5.90
CA THR A 295 -11.67 -10.76 -6.84
C THR A 295 -11.76 -9.22 -6.85
N LYS A 296 -11.60 -8.56 -5.71
CA LYS A 296 -11.67 -7.09 -5.60
C LYS A 296 -10.28 -6.51 -5.38
N THR A 297 -9.41 -6.76 -6.34
CA THR A 297 -8.04 -6.24 -6.37
C THR A 297 -7.87 -5.25 -7.51
N ASP A 298 -7.80 -3.98 -7.15
CA ASP A 298 -7.35 -2.92 -8.04
C ASP A 298 -6.88 -1.75 -7.18
N ILE A 299 -5.58 -1.45 -7.30
CA ILE A 299 -4.93 -0.37 -6.58
C ILE A 299 -5.59 0.99 -6.84
N TYR A 300 -6.22 1.19 -8.01
CA TYR A 300 -6.89 2.44 -8.37
C TYR A 300 -8.32 2.55 -7.84
N THR A 301 -9.02 1.42 -7.70
CA THR A 301 -10.40 1.34 -7.17
C THR A 301 -10.41 1.32 -5.64
N ALA A 302 -9.36 0.82 -5.00
CA ALA A 302 -9.27 0.75 -3.55
C ALA A 302 -9.56 2.08 -2.83
N GLY A 303 -8.97 3.17 -3.33
CA GLY A 303 -9.20 4.51 -2.76
C GLY A 303 -10.56 5.14 -3.09
N GLN A 304 -11.39 4.51 -3.93
CA GLN A 304 -12.70 5.04 -4.34
C GLN A 304 -13.86 4.45 -3.53
N GLU A 305 -13.83 3.15 -3.25
CA GLU A 305 -14.97 2.42 -2.65
C GLU A 305 -15.17 2.67 -1.15
N THR A 306 -14.14 3.14 -0.43
CA THR A 306 -14.16 3.17 1.04
C THR A 306 -14.60 4.50 1.64
N ASN A 307 -14.89 5.56 0.87
CA ASN A 307 -15.03 6.94 1.38
C ASN A 307 -13.82 7.42 2.23
N VAL A 308 -12.74 6.62 2.32
CA VAL A 308 -11.51 6.92 3.05
C VAL A 308 -10.35 6.83 2.07
N THR A 309 -9.73 7.96 1.78
CA THR A 309 -8.54 8.03 0.92
C THR A 309 -7.30 7.68 1.73
N TYR A 310 -7.12 6.41 2.10
CA TYR A 310 -5.88 5.93 2.74
C TYR A 310 -5.28 4.71 2.05
N ALA A 311 -5.19 4.74 0.72
CA ALA A 311 -4.02 4.15 0.10
C ALA A 311 -3.17 5.35 -0.22
N ASP A 312 -2.06 5.49 0.49
CA ASP A 312 -0.99 6.26 -0.05
C ASP A 312 -0.50 5.54 -1.32
N LEU A 313 -1.15 5.86 -2.44
CA LEU A 313 -0.78 5.37 -3.76
C LEU A 313 0.57 5.95 -4.21
N ALA A 314 1.13 6.84 -3.40
CA ALA A 314 2.49 7.33 -3.46
C ALA A 314 3.31 6.81 -2.27
N ASN A 315 2.89 5.74 -1.56
CA ASN A 315 3.64 5.21 -0.43
C ASN A 315 4.91 4.62 -0.96
N THR A 316 5.89 5.49 -0.92
CA THR A 316 7.25 5.15 -1.22
C THR A 316 7.86 4.30 -0.12
N ASN A 317 7.16 4.15 1.00
CA ASN A 317 7.53 3.25 2.07
C ASN A 317 6.91 1.87 1.82
N PRO A 318 7.65 0.80 2.15
CA PRO A 318 7.13 -0.55 2.08
C PRO A 318 5.88 -0.75 2.95
N VAL A 319 5.03 -1.70 2.57
CA VAL A 319 4.03 -2.29 3.45
C VAL A 319 4.78 -3.17 4.44
N LEU A 320 4.64 -2.88 5.72
CA LEU A 320 5.34 -3.53 6.81
C LEU A 320 4.34 -4.31 7.65
N THR A 321 4.63 -5.58 7.92
CA THR A 321 3.85 -6.38 8.86
C THR A 321 4.81 -7.20 9.73
N PRO A 322 4.89 -6.99 11.05
CA PRO A 322 4.15 -5.98 11.81
C PRO A 322 4.41 -4.55 11.36
N GLY A 323 3.38 -3.72 11.44
CA GLY A 323 3.38 -2.32 11.09
C GLY A 323 4.19 -1.45 12.05
N VAL A 324 4.34 -0.16 11.70
CA VAL A 324 5.09 0.79 12.51
C VAL A 324 4.37 1.04 13.82
N ASN A 325 5.03 0.71 14.93
CA ASN A 325 4.53 0.79 16.30
C ASN A 325 3.27 -0.07 16.53
N GLU A 326 3.09 -1.15 15.77
CA GLU A 326 2.03 -2.12 16.02
C GLU A 326 2.19 -2.74 17.41
N VAL A 327 1.08 -2.94 18.11
CA VAL A 327 1.01 -3.53 19.45
C VAL A 327 0.20 -4.82 19.41
N ASN A 328 0.32 -5.65 20.44
CA ASN A 328 -0.33 -6.96 20.51
C ASN A 328 0.06 -7.89 19.34
N VAL A 329 1.30 -7.79 18.88
CA VAL A 329 1.82 -8.66 17.83
C VAL A 329 1.98 -10.08 18.39
N PRO A 330 1.51 -11.13 17.71
CA PRO A 330 1.73 -12.50 18.16
C PRO A 330 3.23 -12.80 18.28
N THR A 331 3.57 -13.76 19.14
CA THR A 331 4.99 -14.09 19.39
C THR A 331 5.51 -15.24 18.53
N THR A 332 4.61 -16.03 17.93
CA THR A 332 4.94 -17.32 17.33
C THR A 332 4.41 -17.50 15.93
N LEU A 333 5.16 -18.26 15.15
CA LEU A 333 4.71 -18.97 13.95
C LEU A 333 4.55 -20.45 14.34
N THR A 334 3.35 -21.00 14.18
CA THR A 334 3.08 -22.43 14.42
C THR A 334 3.06 -23.20 13.10
N ALA A 335 3.25 -24.52 13.17
CA ALA A 335 3.06 -25.38 12.01
C ALA A 335 1.61 -25.30 11.50
N GLY A 336 1.42 -25.47 10.19
CA GLY A 336 0.10 -25.49 9.56
C GLY A 336 -0.07 -24.53 8.39
N GLU A 337 0.92 -23.71 8.09
CA GLU A 337 0.99 -23.04 6.79
C GLU A 337 1.45 -24.02 5.72
N TRP A 338 0.72 -24.05 4.60
CA TRP A 338 1.11 -24.78 3.41
C TRP A 338 1.15 -23.82 2.21
N PRO A 339 2.27 -23.70 1.50
CA PRO A 339 3.53 -24.42 1.72
C PRO A 339 4.32 -23.95 2.96
N ASP A 340 5.26 -24.78 3.44
CA ASP A 340 6.01 -24.53 4.67
C ASP A 340 7.10 -23.44 4.49
N PRO A 341 6.98 -22.25 5.14
CA PRO A 341 7.93 -21.14 4.99
C PRO A 341 9.34 -21.42 5.55
N LEU A 342 9.52 -22.48 6.34
CA LEU A 342 10.81 -22.89 6.89
C LEU A 342 11.50 -24.00 6.09
N ALA A 343 10.85 -24.54 5.05
CA ALA A 343 11.30 -25.73 4.32
C ALA A 343 12.75 -25.63 3.83
N LYS A 344 13.15 -24.49 3.27
CA LYS A 344 14.52 -24.22 2.79
C LYS A 344 15.56 -24.18 3.92
N PHE A 345 15.16 -23.74 5.12
CA PHE A 345 16.09 -23.44 6.21
C PHE A 345 16.34 -24.63 7.14
N GLY A 346 15.54 -25.69 7.03
CA GLY A 346 15.54 -26.77 8.01
C GLY A 346 15.14 -26.30 9.42
N GLY A 347 14.33 -25.24 9.49
CA GLY A 347 13.89 -24.65 10.76
C GLY A 347 12.88 -25.53 11.50
N HIS A 348 12.60 -25.18 12.76
CA HIS A 348 11.68 -25.91 13.61
C HIS A 348 10.55 -25.01 14.13
N TYR A 349 9.40 -25.63 14.41
CA TYR A 349 8.25 -24.98 15.01
C TYR A 349 8.17 -25.26 16.52
N PRO A 350 7.63 -24.34 17.35
CA PRO A 350 7.21 -22.99 16.96
C PRO A 350 8.42 -22.08 16.70
N ALA A 351 8.36 -21.32 15.60
CA ALA A 351 9.30 -20.25 15.32
C ALA A 351 8.73 -18.92 15.84
N GLY A 352 9.47 -17.82 15.68
CA GLY A 352 8.96 -16.50 16.00
C GLY A 352 8.01 -15.96 14.94
N TYR A 353 7.17 -14.99 15.32
CA TYR A 353 6.23 -14.37 14.40
C TYR A 353 6.93 -13.75 13.19
N PRO A 354 6.49 -14.05 11.95
CA PRO A 354 7.19 -13.63 10.75
C PRO A 354 7.03 -12.13 10.53
N ILE A 355 8.10 -11.47 10.15
CA ILE A 355 8.11 -10.08 9.70
C ILE A 355 8.18 -10.07 8.18
N THR A 356 7.34 -9.28 7.53
CA THR A 356 7.24 -9.18 6.07
C THR A 356 7.30 -7.74 5.61
N VAL A 357 7.94 -7.53 4.45
CA VAL A 357 8.12 -6.23 3.81
C VAL A 357 7.75 -6.38 2.34
N ILE A 358 6.74 -5.62 1.89
CA ILE A 358 6.31 -5.59 0.48
C ILE A 358 6.58 -4.20 -0.08
N PHE A 359 7.36 -4.11 -1.15
CA PHE A 359 7.65 -2.83 -1.81
C PHE A 359 6.60 -2.48 -2.87
N GLY A 360 6.17 -1.22 -2.90
CA GLY A 360 5.35 -0.69 -3.99
C GLY A 360 6.16 -0.54 -5.29
N SER A 361 5.47 -0.44 -6.42
CA SER A 361 6.09 -0.39 -7.76
C SER A 361 6.68 0.97 -8.17
N LEU A 362 6.63 1.98 -7.28
CA LEU A 362 7.07 3.34 -7.59
C LEU A 362 8.58 3.56 -7.49
N HIS A 363 9.26 2.74 -6.69
CA HIS A 363 10.70 2.82 -6.49
C HIS A 363 11.32 1.45 -6.69
N TYR A 364 12.52 1.42 -7.25
CA TYR A 364 13.28 0.19 -7.36
C TYR A 364 14.10 -0.04 -6.10
N PHE A 365 13.83 -1.15 -5.41
CA PHE A 365 14.59 -1.58 -4.23
C PHE A 365 15.51 -2.75 -4.59
N SER A 366 16.78 -2.62 -4.21
CA SER A 366 17.82 -3.65 -4.38
C SER A 366 18.67 -3.77 -3.12
N GLU A 367 19.49 -4.83 -3.03
CA GLU A 367 20.38 -5.06 -1.87
C GLU A 367 19.65 -5.04 -0.52
N VAL A 368 18.40 -5.52 -0.52
CA VAL A 368 17.54 -5.53 0.66
C VAL A 368 18.07 -6.51 1.70
N ASN A 369 18.19 -6.04 2.93
CA ASN A 369 18.54 -6.83 4.10
C ASN A 369 17.65 -6.44 5.29
N LEU A 370 17.15 -7.45 6.01
CA LEU A 370 16.31 -7.27 7.19
C LEU A 370 16.99 -7.87 8.42
N ARG A 371 16.95 -7.15 9.54
CA ARG A 371 17.49 -7.59 10.83
C ARG A 371 16.54 -7.24 11.97
N LEU A 372 16.45 -8.12 12.96
CA LEU A 372 15.61 -7.95 14.14
C LEU A 372 16.49 -7.75 15.38
N PHE A 373 16.13 -6.80 16.23
CA PHE A 373 16.85 -6.50 17.47
C PHE A 373 15.87 -6.37 18.64
N LYS A 374 16.32 -6.77 19.83
CA LYS A 374 15.73 -6.33 21.09
C LYS A 374 16.11 -4.86 21.35
N LEU A 375 15.37 -4.16 22.24
CA LEU A 375 15.69 -2.77 22.58
C LEU A 375 17.06 -2.57 23.24
N ASN A 376 17.60 -3.59 23.90
CA ASN A 376 18.95 -3.57 24.46
C ASN A 376 20.07 -3.66 23.39
N GLY A 377 19.72 -3.75 22.10
CA GLY A 377 20.66 -3.83 20.97
C GLY A 377 21.05 -5.24 20.56
N GLU A 378 20.64 -6.27 21.30
CA GLU A 378 20.91 -7.68 20.95
C GLU A 378 20.17 -8.06 19.66
N GLN A 379 20.89 -8.61 18.68
CA GLN A 379 20.28 -9.10 17.45
C GLN A 379 19.61 -10.45 17.69
N VAL A 380 18.36 -10.57 17.24
CA VAL A 380 17.61 -11.84 17.25
C VAL A 380 17.96 -12.61 15.98
N PHE A 381 18.37 -13.87 16.11
CA PHE A 381 18.60 -14.73 14.96
C PHE A 381 17.29 -15.05 14.24
N ALA A 382 17.29 -14.87 12.93
CA ALA A 382 16.13 -15.04 12.08
C ALA A 382 16.52 -15.51 10.67
N TYR A 383 15.69 -16.35 10.08
CA TYR A 383 15.81 -16.77 8.70
C TYR A 383 15.34 -15.64 7.79
N PHE A 384 16.21 -15.20 6.88
CA PHE A 384 15.90 -14.15 5.92
C PHE A 384 15.60 -14.77 4.56
N GLN A 385 14.39 -14.53 4.06
CA GLN A 385 13.91 -15.03 2.78
C GLN A 385 13.67 -13.87 1.81
N LYS A 386 14.19 -14.01 0.59
CA LYS A 386 14.14 -13.00 -0.47
C LYS A 386 13.21 -13.47 -1.59
N PRO A 387 12.47 -12.56 -2.23
CA PRO A 387 11.67 -12.92 -3.40
C PRO A 387 12.61 -13.35 -4.55
N GLY A 388 12.21 -14.37 -5.30
CA GLY A 388 12.97 -14.86 -6.46
C GLY A 388 14.20 -15.73 -6.15
N ASP A 389 14.41 -16.10 -4.89
CA ASP A 389 15.49 -17.01 -4.50
C ASP A 389 15.25 -18.42 -5.06
N GLN A 390 16.12 -18.85 -5.98
CA GLN A 390 16.01 -20.14 -6.67
C GLN A 390 16.17 -21.36 -5.75
N THR A 391 16.70 -21.16 -4.53
CA THR A 391 16.83 -22.22 -3.52
C THR A 391 15.57 -22.42 -2.69
N ASP A 392 14.57 -21.54 -2.83
CA ASP A 392 13.30 -21.63 -2.12
C ASP A 392 12.33 -22.56 -2.87
N PRO A 393 11.93 -23.70 -2.28
CA PRO A 393 10.92 -24.58 -2.89
C PRO A 393 9.57 -23.87 -3.06
N ASN A 394 9.34 -22.76 -2.35
CA ASN A 394 8.09 -22.00 -2.35
C ASN A 394 8.23 -20.65 -3.07
N ILE A 395 9.22 -20.50 -3.96
CA ILE A 395 9.55 -19.25 -4.66
C ILE A 395 8.32 -18.51 -5.24
N LEU A 396 7.32 -19.23 -5.74
CA LEU A 396 6.11 -18.66 -6.34
C LEU A 396 5.18 -17.99 -5.32
N TYR A 397 5.20 -18.42 -4.05
CA TYR A 397 4.29 -17.97 -2.99
C TYR A 397 4.80 -16.73 -2.25
N GLN A 398 6.11 -16.50 -2.27
CA GLN A 398 6.75 -15.33 -1.67
C GLN A 398 6.40 -14.01 -2.40
N ASN A 399 5.94 -14.09 -3.66
CA ASN A 399 5.64 -12.95 -4.51
C ASN A 399 6.81 -11.93 -4.51
N ASN A 400 6.55 -10.64 -4.30
CA ASN A 400 7.56 -9.58 -4.17
C ASN A 400 7.91 -9.25 -2.71
N ALA A 401 7.51 -10.09 -1.76
CA ALA A 401 7.74 -9.86 -0.34
C ALA A 401 9.14 -10.30 0.08
N TYR A 402 9.70 -9.63 1.08
CA TYR A 402 10.85 -10.10 1.86
C TYR A 402 10.34 -10.55 3.22
N SER A 403 10.80 -11.71 3.70
CA SER A 403 10.39 -12.26 5.00
C SER A 403 11.58 -12.42 5.92
N LEU A 404 11.39 -12.12 7.20
CA LEU A 404 12.33 -12.38 8.28
C LEU A 404 11.60 -13.18 9.36
N ILE A 405 12.00 -14.44 9.56
CA ILE A 405 11.33 -15.39 10.46
C ILE A 405 12.27 -15.69 11.63
N PRO A 406 12.02 -15.17 12.85
CA PRO A 406 12.86 -15.46 14.00
C PRO A 406 12.91 -16.97 14.28
N ALA A 407 14.10 -17.51 14.58
CA ALA A 407 14.26 -18.96 14.74
C ALA A 407 13.62 -19.52 16.02
N ALA A 408 13.23 -18.66 16.95
CA ALA A 408 12.57 -19.01 18.20
C ALA A 408 11.40 -18.04 18.47
N PRO A 409 10.40 -18.44 19.26
CA PRO A 409 9.34 -17.56 19.74
C PRO A 409 9.86 -16.24 20.30
N LEU A 410 9.20 -15.13 19.96
CA LEU A 410 9.48 -13.84 20.57
C LEU A 410 8.99 -13.81 22.02
N ALA A 411 9.63 -13.02 22.86
CA ALA A 411 9.16 -12.79 24.23
C ALA A 411 7.86 -11.98 24.21
N THR A 412 6.94 -12.26 25.12
CA THR A 412 5.70 -11.50 25.30
C THR A 412 5.97 -10.12 25.89
N HIS A 413 5.09 -9.15 25.64
CA HIS A 413 5.19 -7.77 26.16
C HIS A 413 6.56 -7.10 25.93
N ASN A 414 7.23 -7.43 24.82
CA ASN A 414 8.55 -6.92 24.48
C ASN A 414 8.47 -6.09 23.19
N THR A 415 9.18 -4.97 23.18
CA THR A 415 9.35 -4.17 21.97
C THR A 415 10.60 -4.62 21.21
N TYR A 416 10.43 -4.82 19.91
CA TYR A 416 11.50 -5.17 18.99
C TYR A 416 11.71 -4.05 17.98
N ARG A 417 12.96 -3.86 17.56
CA ARG A 417 13.34 -2.99 16.45
C ARG A 417 13.65 -3.84 15.23
N VAL A 418 13.00 -3.57 14.11
CA VAL A 418 13.39 -4.11 12.81
C VAL A 418 14.16 -3.05 12.05
N ARG A 419 15.27 -3.47 11.45
CA ARG A 419 16.09 -2.64 10.57
C ARG A 419 16.04 -3.17 9.14
N LEU A 420 15.66 -2.30 8.23
CA LEU A 420 15.74 -2.49 6.79
C LEU A 420 16.91 -1.64 6.26
N ASP A 421 17.87 -2.30 5.61
CA ASP A 421 18.89 -1.64 4.79
C ASP A 421 18.69 -2.08 3.33
N ALA A 422 18.69 -1.13 2.41
CA ALA A 422 18.50 -1.37 0.99
C ALA A 422 19.12 -0.24 0.15
N LYS A 423 19.08 -0.40 -1.17
CA LYS A 423 19.23 0.68 -2.13
C LYS A 423 17.88 1.01 -2.75
N ARG A 424 17.43 2.26 -2.62
CA ARG A 424 16.24 2.80 -3.27
C ARG A 424 16.67 3.69 -4.43
N ASP A 425 16.34 3.30 -5.65
CA ASP A 425 16.78 3.97 -6.88
C ASP A 425 18.31 4.22 -6.90
N SER A 426 19.06 3.18 -6.53
CA SER A 426 20.53 3.19 -6.37
C SER A 426 21.10 4.07 -5.24
N GLN A 427 20.26 4.72 -4.44
CA GLN A 427 20.69 5.47 -3.26
C GLN A 427 20.56 4.63 -1.98
N PRO A 428 21.50 4.76 -1.02
CA PRO A 428 21.36 4.11 0.28
C PRO A 428 20.03 4.48 0.95
N TYR A 429 19.32 3.47 1.43
CA TYR A 429 18.06 3.60 2.14
C TYR A 429 18.10 2.74 3.39
N THR A 430 17.95 3.38 4.55
CA THR A 430 17.81 2.70 5.83
C THR A 430 16.50 3.13 6.48
N PHE A 431 15.77 2.15 7.01
CA PHE A 431 14.53 2.38 7.72
C PHE A 431 14.46 1.49 8.96
N ASP A 432 14.27 2.11 10.12
CA ASP A 432 14.04 1.42 11.38
C ASP A 432 12.58 1.60 11.79
N TRP A 433 11.94 0.52 12.22
CA TRP A 433 10.63 0.58 12.88
C TRP A 433 10.57 -0.38 14.06
N TYR A 434 9.50 -0.23 14.84
CA TYR A 434 9.31 -0.95 16.09
C TYR A 434 7.94 -1.62 16.10
N PHE A 435 7.82 -2.71 16.84
CA PHE A 435 6.54 -3.32 17.20
C PHE A 435 6.63 -3.93 18.59
N THR A 436 5.49 -4.13 19.24
CA THR A 436 5.40 -4.69 20.59
C THR A 436 4.54 -5.95 20.58
N THR A 437 5.10 -7.03 21.13
CA THR A 437 4.40 -8.31 21.24
C THR A 437 3.31 -8.28 22.31
N GLN A 438 2.31 -9.15 22.14
CA GLN A 438 1.21 -9.39 23.09
C GLN A 438 1.66 -10.00 24.42
#